data_AF-A0A1H5X0A7-F1
#
_entry.id   AF-A0A1H5X0A7-F1
#
_cell.length_a   1.000
_cell.length_b   1.000
_cell.length_c   1.000
_cell.angle_alpha   90.00
_cell.angle_beta   90.00
_cell.angle_gamma   90.00
#
_symmetry.space_group_name_H-M   'P 1'
#
loop_
_entity.id
_entity.type
_entity.pdbx_description
1 polymer ?
#
loop_
_entity_poly.entity_id
_entity_poly.type
_entity_poly.pdbx_seq_one_letter_code
_entity_poly.pdbx_strand_id
1 'polypeptide(L)' 'MYTSGLLFIGTNEIIIIVVIVLLLFGGKKIPELMRGLGRGVKEFKEGQKDGPDAENNANTTTTTTTNNDTVNNQR' A
#
# COMPACT_ATOMS: atom_id res chain seq x y z
N MET A 1 -5.51 38.08 -17.19
CA MET A 1 -5.04 37.77 -15.82
C MET A 1 -5.98 36.74 -15.18
N TYR A 2 -5.89 35.48 -15.62
CA TYR A 2 -6.61 34.31 -15.05
C TYR A 2 -5.77 33.02 -15.11
N THR A 3 -4.57 33.08 -15.71
CA THR A 3 -3.72 31.93 -16.00
C THR A 3 -3.13 31.27 -14.75
N SER A 4 -3.04 32.00 -13.63
CA SER A 4 -2.59 31.45 -12.35
C SER A 4 -3.59 30.45 -11.74
N GLY A 5 -4.84 30.41 -12.20
CA GLY A 5 -5.85 29.47 -11.68
C GLY A 5 -5.75 28.05 -12.25
N LEU A 6 -5.14 27.87 -13.43
CA LEU A 6 -5.22 26.60 -14.16
C LEU A 6 -4.35 25.48 -13.57
N LEU A 7 -3.19 25.82 -12.99
CA LEU A 7 -2.30 24.83 -12.35
C LEU A 7 -2.78 24.44 -10.94
N PHE A 8 -3.56 25.30 -10.30
CA PHE A 8 -4.16 25.02 -8.99
C PHE A 8 -5.49 24.26 -9.07
N ILE A 9 -6.10 24.16 -10.26
CA ILE A 9 -7.36 23.43 -10.47
C ILE A 9 -7.21 21.94 -10.15
N GLY A 10 -6.11 21.29 -10.53
CA GLY A 10 -5.97 19.84 -10.30
C GLY A 10 -5.99 19.45 -8.82
N THR A 11 -5.12 20.05 -8.01
CA THR A 11 -4.98 19.66 -6.59
C THR A 11 -6.14 20.17 -5.75
N ASN A 12 -6.62 21.40 -5.97
CA ASN A 12 -7.70 21.96 -5.15
C ASN A 12 -9.05 21.27 -5.43
N GLU A 13 -9.33 20.91 -6.68
CA GLU A 13 -10.56 20.20 -7.03
C GLU A 13 -10.55 18.77 -6.48
N ILE A 14 -9.41 18.08 -6.54
CA ILE A 14 -9.24 16.79 -5.87
C ILE A 14 -9.46 16.91 -4.35
N ILE A 15 -8.91 17.94 -3.70
CA ILE A 15 -9.13 18.18 -2.27
C ILE A 15 -10.63 18.39 -1.97
N ILE A 16 -11.34 19.17 -2.78
CA ILE A 16 -12.78 19.41 -2.59
C ILE A 16 -13.58 18.11 -2.68
N ILE A 17 -13.26 17.26 -3.68
CA ILE A 17 -13.92 15.96 -3.88
C ILE A 17 -13.64 15.04 -2.69
N VAL A 18 -12.37 14.98 -2.25
CA VAL A 18 -11.96 14.17 -1.09
C VAL A 18 -12.70 14.62 0.17
N VAL A 19 -12.83 15.93 0.41
CA VAL A 19 -13.57 16.47 1.56
C VAL A 19 -15.04 16.08 1.51
N ILE A 20 -15.71 16.22 0.36
CA ILE A 20 -17.10 15.80 0.18
C ILE A 20 -17.26 14.30 0.45
N VAL A 21 -16.41 13.47 -0.15
CA VAL A 21 -16.41 12.02 0.09
C VAL A 21 -16.17 11.69 1.57
N LEU A 22 -15.25 12.38 2.23
CA LEU A 22 -15.01 12.22 3.67
C LEU A 22 -16.21 12.64 4.52
N LEU A 23 -17.01 13.62 4.11
CA LEU A 23 -18.24 14.02 4.80
C LEU A 23 -19.35 12.99 4.60
N LEU A 24 -19.52 12.45 3.39
CA LEU A 24 -20.55 11.43 3.11
C LEU A 24 -20.22 10.07 3.74
N PHE A 25 -18.98 9.61 3.62
CA PHE A 25 -18.56 8.29 4.06
C PHE A 25 -17.92 8.30 5.45
N GLY A 26 -17.49 9.46 5.95
CA GLY A 26 -16.73 9.59 7.19
C GLY A 26 -15.24 9.23 7.00
N GLY A 27 -14.36 9.83 7.81
CA GLY A 27 -12.91 9.56 7.78
C GLY A 27 -12.51 8.11 8.10
N LYS A 28 -13.43 7.29 8.64
CA LYS A 28 -13.18 5.88 8.98
C LYS A 28 -13.41 4.91 7.81
N LYS A 29 -14.30 5.22 6.86
CA LYS A 29 -14.67 4.25 5.80
C LYS A 29 -13.65 4.16 4.67
N ILE A 30 -12.97 5.24 4.32
CA ILE A 30 -11.89 5.23 3.32
C ILE A 30 -10.74 4.28 3.71
N PRO A 31 -10.15 4.35 4.92
CA PRO A 31 -9.08 3.43 5.32
C PRO A 31 -9.57 1.99 5.48
N GLU A 32 -10.83 1.78 5.86
CA GLU A 32 -11.45 0.44 5.96
C GLU A 32 -11.59 -0.22 4.57
N LEU A 33 -12.09 0.52 3.57
CA LEU A 33 -12.18 0.09 2.18
C LEU A 33 -10.79 -0.15 1.57
N MET A 34 -9.82 0.75 1.81
CA MET A 34 -8.45 0.58 1.33
C MET A 34 -7.76 -0.65 1.94
N ARG A 35 -8.01 -0.96 3.23
CA ARG A 35 -7.48 -2.18 3.87
C ARG A 35 -8.07 -3.43 3.24
N GLY A 36 -9.38 -3.45 2.95
CA GLY A 36 -10.03 -4.55 2.24
C GLY A 36 -9.48 -4.73 0.83
N LEU A 37 -9.38 -3.64 0.06
CA LEU A 37 -8.83 -3.66 -1.30
C LEU A 37 -7.37 -4.12 -1.32
N GLY A 38 -6.55 -3.62 -0.39
CA GLY A 38 -5.13 -3.96 -0.30
C GLY A 38 -4.89 -5.43 0.05
N ARG A 39 -5.72 -6.03 0.91
CA ARG A 39 -5.71 -7.47 1.18
C ARG A 39 -6.05 -8.27 -0.08
N GLY A 40 -7.15 -7.91 -0.76
CA GLY A 40 -7.56 -8.58 -2.00
C GLY A 40 -6.50 -8.49 -3.11
N VAL A 41 -5.86 -7.32 -3.29
CA VAL A 41 -4.77 -7.15 -4.26
C VAL A 41 -3.53 -7.98 -3.88
N LYS A 42 -3.20 -8.08 -2.58
CA LYS A 42 -2.10 -8.91 -2.09
C LYS A 42 -2.36 -10.40 -2.38
N GLU A 43 -3.53 -10.90 -2.01
CA GLU A 43 -3.92 -12.29 -2.24
C GLU A 43 -4.00 -12.62 -3.74
N PHE A 44 -4.53 -11.70 -4.55
CA PHE A 44 -4.55 -11.84 -6.02
C PHE A 44 -3.13 -11.95 -6.60
N LYS A 45 -2.19 -11.14 -6.10
CA LYS A 45 -0.80 -11.15 -6.56
C LYS A 45 -0.02 -12.37 -6.07
N GLU A 46 -0.32 -12.89 -4.88
CA GLU A 46 0.23 -14.15 -4.37
C GLU A 46 -0.30 -15.34 -5.19
N GLY A 47 -1.62 -15.43 -5.43
CA GLY A 47 -2.19 -16.49 -6.25
C GLY A 47 -1.73 -16.47 -7.71
N GLN A 48 -1.44 -15.28 -8.28
CA GLN A 48 -0.84 -15.16 -9.61
C GLN A 48 0.64 -15.61 -9.64
N LYS A 49 1.34 -15.45 -8.51
CA LYS A 49 2.74 -15.89 -8.33
C LYS A 49 2.86 -17.37 -8.00
N ASP A 50 1.80 -18.11 -7.74
CA ASP A 50 1.86 -19.56 -7.54
C ASP A 50 1.43 -20.31 -8.81
N GLY A 51 1.20 -19.60 -9.91
CA GLY A 51 0.98 -20.17 -11.24
C GLY A 51 2.22 -20.88 -11.80
N PRO A 52 2.07 -21.73 -12.83
CA PRO A 52 3.12 -22.63 -13.34
C PRO A 52 4.41 -21.94 -13.82
N ASP A 53 4.45 -20.61 -13.87
CA ASP A 53 5.56 -19.79 -14.36
C ASP A 53 6.48 -19.24 -13.24
N ALA A 54 6.28 -19.65 -11.98
CA ALA A 54 6.86 -18.94 -10.83
C ALA A 54 7.90 -19.70 -9.99
N GLU A 55 8.64 -20.64 -10.57
CA GLU A 55 9.72 -21.36 -9.88
C GLU A 55 11.04 -20.56 -9.77
N ASN A 56 11.02 -19.23 -9.91
CA ASN A 56 12.22 -18.43 -9.74
C ASN A 56 11.90 -17.02 -9.22
N ASN A 57 11.74 -16.86 -7.91
CA ASN A 57 12.16 -15.68 -7.13
C ASN A 57 11.71 -15.80 -5.66
N ALA A 58 12.26 -16.78 -4.94
CA ALA A 58 12.16 -16.86 -3.48
C ALA A 58 13.40 -16.24 -2.81
N ASN A 59 13.53 -14.92 -2.93
CA ASN A 59 14.15 -14.08 -1.90
C ASN A 59 13.66 -12.64 -2.07
N THR A 60 12.58 -12.30 -1.39
CA THR A 60 12.49 -10.99 -0.71
C THR A 60 11.61 -11.19 0.51
N THR A 61 12.22 -11.83 1.50
CA THR A 61 11.77 -11.78 2.88
C THR A 61 12.38 -10.53 3.49
N THR A 62 11.59 -9.46 3.66
CA THR A 62 11.93 -8.41 4.65
C THR A 62 11.60 -8.98 6.02
N THR A 63 12.55 -9.77 6.53
CA THR A 63 12.66 -10.20 7.92
C THR A 63 13.20 -9.02 8.74
N THR A 64 12.35 -8.36 9.53
CA THR A 64 12.82 -7.71 10.77
C THR A 64 12.66 -8.73 11.89
N THR A 65 13.65 -9.61 12.03
CA THR A 65 13.84 -10.46 13.21
C THR A 65 15.32 -10.41 13.56
N THR A 66 15.61 -9.67 14.62
CA THR A 66 16.82 -9.77 15.44
C THR A 66 17.00 -11.21 15.89
N ASN A 67 17.95 -11.94 15.32
CA ASN A 67 18.54 -13.14 15.93
C ASN A 67 20.02 -13.14 15.56
N ASN A 68 20.87 -12.73 16.50
CA ASN A 68 22.31 -12.91 16.36
C ASN A 68 22.83 -13.57 17.64
N ASP A 69 22.46 -14.85 17.79
CA ASP A 69 23.03 -15.80 18.74
C ASP A 69 24.40 -16.28 18.22
N THR A 70 25.37 -15.38 18.05
CA THR A 70 26.66 -15.70 17.40
C THR A 70 27.83 -15.99 18.33
N VAL A 71 27.66 -16.15 19.66
CA VAL A 71 28.83 -16.38 20.54
C VAL A 71 28.59 -17.44 21.62
N ASN A 72 28.03 -18.58 21.21
CA ASN A 72 28.17 -19.85 21.91
C ASN A 72 28.97 -20.80 21.00
N ASN A 73 30.26 -20.53 20.83
CA ASN A 73 31.24 -21.54 20.39
C ASN A 73 32.68 -21.05 20.59
N GLN A 74 33.10 -20.83 21.83
CA GLN A 74 34.53 -20.88 22.18
C GLN A 74 34.68 -21.66 23.49
N ARG A 75 34.83 -22.98 23.31
CA ARG A 75 35.58 -23.85 24.22
C ARG A 75 37.05 -23.44 24.26
#